data_AF-A0A6N6KDB2-F1
#
_entry.id   AF-A0A6N6KDB2-F1
#
_cell.length_a   1.000
_cell.length_b   1.000
_cell.length_c   1.000
_cell.angle_alpha   90.00
_cell.angle_beta   90.00
_cell.angle_gamma   90.00
#
_symmetry.space_group_name_H-M   'P 1'
#
loop_
_entity.id
_entity.type
_entity.pdbx_description
1 polymer ?
#
loop_
_entity_poly.entity_id
_entity_poly.type
_entity_poly.pdbx_seq_one_letter_code
_entity_poly.pdbx_strand_id
1 'polypeptide(L)'
;MKTASTDLFQLIKSLSKQEKRYFKLHASRHAIDGQNKYERLFDAIDRQKSYDEDKIKHQFQGEAFIRQLHVAKNYLYKMILTSLRNFHETRSGDPFNRWMREAEILFDKGLFEQSDKIFQKAVKIAEREENFLQLLKASRWEHRILHSRNDIAGLESYIKSGLPREFDLMDRYRNFLEFQALNDQIFIPYWKHGAVRKQSEKEALQQLFDRRLFHSPDNAKSFFARYFYLNARFSYHLF
;
A
#
# COMPACT_ATOMS: atom_id res chain seq x y z
N MET A 1 -27.17 -9.03 -1.01
CA MET A 1 -26.02 -9.45 -0.19
C MET A 1 -24.91 -9.92 -1.12
N LYS A 2 -23.67 -9.41 -1.00
CA LYS A 2 -22.52 -9.95 -1.73
C LYS A 2 -22.15 -11.29 -1.09
N THR A 3 -22.24 -12.38 -1.84
CA THR A 3 -21.88 -13.72 -1.37
C THR A 3 -20.42 -13.98 -1.78
N ALA A 4 -19.66 -14.77 -0.99
CA ALA A 4 -18.26 -15.11 -1.28
C ALA A 4 -18.04 -15.67 -2.72
N SER A 5 -19.07 -16.27 -3.30
CA SER A 5 -19.10 -16.73 -4.69
C SER A 5 -18.98 -15.60 -5.72
N THR A 6 -19.64 -14.47 -5.46
CA THR A 6 -19.61 -13.28 -6.31
C THR A 6 -18.25 -12.60 -6.24
N ASP A 7 -17.64 -12.56 -5.05
CA ASP A 7 -16.32 -11.95 -4.85
C ASP A 7 -15.23 -12.71 -5.60
N LEU A 8 -15.29 -14.05 -5.61
CA LEU A 8 -14.37 -14.88 -6.40
C LEU A 8 -14.55 -14.66 -7.91
N PHE A 9 -15.79 -14.61 -8.39
CA PHE A 9 -16.05 -14.33 -9.81
C PHE A 9 -15.53 -12.95 -10.21
N GLN A 10 -15.82 -11.92 -9.42
CA GLN A 10 -15.34 -10.55 -9.65
C GLN A 10 -13.80 -10.50 -9.69
N LEU A 11 -13.14 -11.14 -8.73
CA LEU A 11 -11.68 -11.25 -8.71
C LEU A 11 -11.18 -11.89 -10.00
N ILE A 12 -11.66 -13.08 -10.36
CA ILE A 12 -11.22 -13.79 -11.59
C ILE A 12 -11.40 -12.92 -12.84
N LYS A 13 -12.49 -12.16 -12.92
CA LYS A 13 -12.79 -11.25 -14.03
C LYS A 13 -11.93 -9.99 -14.05
N SER A 14 -11.42 -9.54 -12.90
CA SER A 14 -10.53 -8.37 -12.84
C SER A 14 -9.09 -8.67 -13.28
N LEU A 15 -8.69 -9.94 -13.32
CA LEU A 15 -7.33 -10.33 -13.74
C LEU A 15 -7.08 -10.00 -15.22
N SER A 16 -5.95 -9.37 -15.49
CA SER A 16 -5.36 -9.23 -16.83
C SER A 16 -4.91 -10.59 -17.39
N LYS A 17 -4.74 -10.66 -18.72
CA LYS A 17 -4.25 -11.88 -19.39
C LYS A 17 -2.93 -12.41 -18.79
N GLN A 18 -2.04 -11.50 -18.38
CA GLN A 18 -0.73 -11.86 -17.82
C GLN A 18 -0.87 -12.43 -16.41
N GLU A 19 -1.72 -11.85 -15.57
CA GLU A 19 -2.02 -12.35 -14.22
C GLU A 19 -2.68 -13.73 -14.27
N LYS A 20 -3.64 -13.95 -15.19
CA LYS A 20 -4.27 -15.26 -15.39
C LYS A 20 -3.23 -16.33 -15.76
N ARG A 21 -2.33 -16.01 -16.71
CA ARG A 21 -1.25 -16.93 -17.11
C ARG A 21 -0.32 -17.24 -15.95
N TYR A 22 0.05 -16.24 -15.15
CA TYR A 22 0.90 -16.41 -13.98
C TYR A 22 0.23 -17.28 -12.92
N PHE A 23 -1.05 -17.06 -12.63
CA PHE A 23 -1.83 -17.88 -11.70
C PHE A 23 -1.84 -19.36 -12.11
N LYS A 24 -2.09 -19.66 -13.39
CA LYS A 24 -2.07 -21.04 -13.88
C LYS A 24 -0.71 -21.72 -13.68
N LEU A 25 0.37 -21.02 -14.02
CA LEU A 25 1.74 -21.51 -13.78
C LEU A 25 2.03 -21.71 -12.29
N HIS A 26 1.52 -20.84 -11.43
CA HIS A 26 1.67 -20.96 -9.98
C HIS A 26 0.87 -22.15 -9.43
N ALA A 27 -0.37 -22.34 -9.90
CA ALA A 27 -1.23 -23.44 -9.49
C ALA A 27 -0.67 -24.80 -9.92
N SER A 28 -0.13 -24.91 -11.13
CA SER A 28 0.41 -26.19 -11.65
C SER A 28 1.59 -26.72 -10.84
N ARG A 29 2.41 -25.85 -10.23
CA ARG A 29 3.55 -26.24 -9.37
C ARG A 29 3.16 -26.99 -8.09
N HIS A 30 1.91 -26.87 -7.65
CA HIS A 30 1.40 -27.50 -6.43
C HIS A 30 0.52 -28.73 -6.73
N ALA A 31 0.46 -29.20 -7.98
CA ALA A 31 -0.29 -30.40 -8.34
C ALA A 31 0.59 -31.64 -8.18
N ILE A 32 0.16 -32.58 -7.33
CA ILE A 32 0.86 -33.86 -7.12
C ILE A 32 0.53 -34.89 -8.23
N ASP A 33 -0.54 -34.69 -9.00
CA ASP A 33 -1.03 -35.63 -10.03
C ASP A 33 -1.37 -34.97 -11.39
N GLY A 34 -0.67 -33.90 -11.77
CA GLY A 34 -0.78 -33.32 -13.12
C GLY A 34 -2.09 -32.59 -13.48
N GLN A 35 -3.15 -32.68 -12.67
CA GLN A 35 -4.36 -31.85 -12.81
C GLN A 35 -4.70 -31.12 -11.51
N ASN A 36 -4.47 -29.80 -11.49
CA ASN A 36 -4.88 -28.98 -10.36
C ASN A 36 -6.40 -28.68 -10.45
N LYS A 37 -7.20 -29.26 -9.55
CA LYS A 37 -8.64 -28.97 -9.43
C LYS A 37 -8.96 -27.46 -9.34
N TYR A 38 -8.07 -26.67 -8.76
CA TYR A 38 -8.24 -25.22 -8.64
C TYR A 38 -8.00 -24.48 -9.95
N GLU A 39 -7.12 -24.98 -10.82
CA GLU A 39 -6.96 -24.45 -12.18
C GLU A 39 -8.21 -24.74 -13.02
N ARG A 40 -8.75 -25.97 -12.94
CA ARG A 40 -9.98 -26.34 -13.64
C ARG A 40 -11.18 -25.52 -13.16
N LEU A 41 -11.31 -25.34 -11.84
CA LEU A 41 -12.36 -24.50 -11.26
C LEU A 41 -12.21 -23.03 -11.66
N PHE A 42 -10.98 -22.50 -11.69
CA PHE A 42 -10.68 -21.16 -12.18
C PHE A 42 -11.15 -20.99 -13.62
N ASP A 43 -10.81 -21.91 -14.51
CA ASP A 43 -11.18 -21.86 -15.92
C ASP A 43 -12.70 -21.96 -16.14
N ALA A 44 -13.38 -22.81 -15.37
CA ALA A 44 -14.83 -22.89 -15.42
C ALA A 44 -15.49 -21.56 -15.04
N ILE A 45 -15.03 -20.92 -13.98
CA ILE A 45 -15.55 -19.62 -13.53
C ILE A 45 -15.19 -18.51 -14.52
N ASP A 46 -13.96 -18.49 -15.05
CA ASP A 46 -13.51 -17.46 -15.98
C ASP A 46 -14.26 -17.49 -17.32
N ARG A 47 -14.74 -18.66 -17.76
CA ARG A 47 -15.54 -18.78 -18.99
C ARG A 47 -16.96 -18.26 -18.86
N GLN A 48 -17.49 -18.16 -17.65
CA GLN A 48 -18.86 -17.69 -17.42
C GLN A 48 -18.98 -16.18 -17.69
N LYS A 49 -20.06 -15.74 -18.34
CA LYS A 49 -20.38 -14.31 -18.52
C LYS A 49 -20.94 -13.69 -17.24
N SER A 50 -21.77 -14.44 -16.53
CA SER A 50 -22.34 -14.15 -15.21
C SER A 50 -22.15 -15.38 -14.34
N TYR A 51 -21.90 -15.17 -13.04
CA TYR A 51 -21.66 -16.28 -12.13
C TYR A 51 -22.89 -17.18 -12.01
N ASP A 52 -22.68 -18.49 -12.21
CA ASP A 52 -23.71 -19.52 -12.16
C ASP A 52 -23.11 -20.76 -11.48
N GLU A 53 -23.50 -20.98 -10.22
CA GLU A 53 -22.95 -22.07 -9.40
C GLU A 53 -23.45 -23.45 -9.84
N ASP A 54 -24.68 -23.54 -10.34
CA ASP A 54 -25.26 -24.83 -10.74
C ASP A 54 -24.59 -25.37 -11.99
N LYS A 55 -24.19 -24.50 -12.92
CA LYS A 55 -23.32 -24.90 -14.05
C LYS A 55 -21.97 -25.46 -13.59
N ILE A 56 -21.38 -24.91 -12.52
CA ILE A 56 -20.13 -25.44 -11.96
C ILE A 56 -20.38 -26.82 -11.34
N LYS A 57 -21.44 -26.98 -10.54
CA LYS A 57 -21.80 -28.26 -9.92
C LYS A 57 -22.07 -29.34 -10.97
N HIS A 58 -22.77 -29.00 -12.05
CA HIS A 58 -23.04 -29.92 -13.16
C HIS A 58 -21.76 -30.28 -13.92
N GLN A 59 -20.89 -29.31 -14.21
CA GLN A 59 -19.65 -29.55 -14.95
C GLN A 59 -18.67 -30.49 -14.22
N PHE A 60 -18.63 -30.41 -12.88
CA PHE A 60 -17.72 -31.19 -12.04
C PHE A 60 -18.47 -32.27 -11.23
N GLN A 61 -19.62 -32.72 -11.72
CA GLN A 61 -20.42 -33.73 -11.05
C GLN A 61 -19.59 -35.00 -10.80
N GLY A 62 -19.65 -35.52 -9.58
CA GLY A 62 -18.87 -36.69 -9.15
C GLY A 62 -17.51 -36.35 -8.54
N GLU A 63 -17.01 -35.12 -8.67
CA GLU A 63 -15.75 -34.73 -8.04
C GLU A 63 -15.91 -34.46 -6.54
N ALA A 64 -14.98 -34.98 -5.74
CA ALA A 64 -15.04 -34.89 -4.28
C ALA A 64 -15.13 -33.44 -3.77
N PHE A 65 -14.50 -32.48 -4.46
CA PHE A 65 -14.50 -31.07 -4.05
C PHE A 65 -15.87 -30.39 -4.22
N ILE A 66 -16.77 -30.91 -5.06
CA ILE A 66 -18.12 -30.35 -5.25
C ILE A 66 -18.97 -30.48 -3.99
N ARG A 67 -18.77 -31.54 -3.20
CA ARG A 67 -19.42 -31.69 -1.88
C ARG A 67 -19.12 -30.53 -0.93
N GLN A 68 -17.98 -29.86 -1.12
CA GLN A 68 -17.55 -28.71 -0.34
C GLN A 68 -17.12 -27.55 -1.26
N LEU A 69 -17.92 -27.27 -2.29
CA LEU A 69 -17.60 -26.24 -3.30
C LEU A 69 -17.31 -24.87 -2.66
N HIS A 70 -17.99 -24.51 -1.57
CA HIS A 70 -17.70 -23.27 -0.84
C HIS A 70 -16.26 -23.22 -0.29
N VAL A 71 -15.75 -24.31 0.29
CA VAL A 71 -14.36 -24.41 0.76
C VAL A 71 -13.39 -24.31 -0.41
N ALA A 72 -13.67 -25.04 -1.49
CA ALA A 72 -12.85 -25.03 -2.68
C ALA A 72 -12.74 -23.62 -3.29
N LYS A 73 -13.85 -22.87 -3.34
CA LYS A 73 -13.89 -21.47 -3.79
C LYS A 73 -13.09 -20.55 -2.87
N ASN A 74 -13.25 -20.69 -1.55
CA ASN A 74 -12.49 -19.87 -0.59
C ASN A 74 -10.98 -20.13 -0.68
N TYR A 75 -10.59 -21.39 -0.87
CA TYR A 75 -9.19 -21.74 -1.09
C TYR A 75 -8.67 -21.18 -2.42
N LEU A 76 -9.43 -21.33 -3.51
CA LEU A 76 -9.09 -20.75 -4.81
C LEU A 76 -8.92 -19.22 -4.72
N TYR A 77 -9.83 -18.52 -4.04
CA TYR A 77 -9.72 -17.09 -3.80
C TYR A 77 -8.39 -16.72 -3.14
N LYS A 78 -8.03 -17.40 -2.03
CA LYS A 78 -6.76 -17.19 -1.32
C LYS A 78 -5.54 -17.53 -2.18
N MET A 79 -5.62 -18.58 -2.99
CA MET A 79 -4.55 -18.94 -3.94
C MET A 79 -4.36 -17.87 -5.01
N ILE A 80 -5.44 -17.33 -5.59
CA ILE A 80 -5.37 -16.24 -6.57
C ILE A 80 -4.73 -15.01 -5.93
N LEU A 81 -5.15 -14.61 -4.72
CA LEU A 81 -4.54 -13.48 -4.02
C LEU A 81 -3.05 -13.71 -3.73
N THR A 82 -2.67 -14.92 -3.33
CA THR A 82 -1.26 -15.27 -3.10
C THR A 82 -0.45 -15.18 -4.39
N SER A 83 -1.00 -15.68 -5.49
CA SER A 83 -0.36 -15.62 -6.81
C SER A 83 -0.24 -14.18 -7.30
N LEU A 84 -1.29 -13.37 -7.17
CA LEU A 84 -1.26 -11.94 -7.50
C LEU A 84 -0.23 -11.19 -6.66
N ARG A 85 -0.17 -11.46 -5.36
CA ARG A 85 0.87 -10.89 -4.49
C ARG A 85 2.26 -11.22 -5.03
N ASN A 86 2.54 -12.46 -5.40
CA ASN A 86 3.87 -12.85 -5.92
C ASN A 86 4.16 -12.23 -7.31
N PHE A 87 3.13 -12.10 -8.17
CA PHE A 87 3.24 -11.45 -9.48
C PHE A 87 3.54 -9.96 -9.36
N HIS A 88 2.87 -9.28 -8.43
CA HIS A 88 3.04 -7.85 -8.18
C HIS A 88 4.26 -7.56 -7.31
N GLU A 89 4.63 -8.43 -6.38
CA GLU A 89 5.90 -8.32 -5.66
C GLU A 89 7.09 -8.31 -6.63
N THR A 90 7.04 -8.98 -7.78
CA THR A 90 8.12 -8.91 -8.77
C THR A 90 8.08 -7.67 -9.68
N ARG A 91 6.94 -6.97 -9.79
CA ARG A 91 6.74 -5.88 -10.77
C ARG A 91 6.44 -4.49 -10.19
N SER A 92 5.86 -4.44 -8.99
CA SER A 92 5.21 -3.25 -8.41
C SER A 92 5.24 -3.20 -6.87
N GLY A 93 5.86 -4.19 -6.20
CA GLY A 93 6.00 -4.18 -4.74
C GLY A 93 6.83 -2.98 -4.27
N ASP A 94 6.33 -2.27 -3.26
CA ASP A 94 6.99 -1.14 -2.59
C ASP A 94 8.48 -1.47 -2.34
N PRO A 95 9.41 -0.83 -3.09
CA PRO A 95 10.83 -1.14 -3.03
C PRO A 95 11.40 -1.01 -1.62
N PHE A 96 10.90 -0.06 -0.82
CA PHE A 96 11.30 0.09 0.59
C PHE A 96 11.01 -1.19 1.38
N ASN A 97 9.77 -1.69 1.33
CA ASN A 97 9.38 -2.86 2.09
C ASN A 97 10.10 -4.13 1.63
N ARG A 98 10.45 -4.23 0.34
CA ARG A 98 11.28 -5.33 -0.16
C ARG A 98 12.67 -5.31 0.46
N TRP A 99 13.38 -4.19 0.37
CA TRP A 99 14.72 -4.06 0.95
C TRP A 99 14.71 -4.23 2.47
N MET A 100 13.69 -3.71 3.16
CA MET A 100 13.54 -3.93 4.62
C MET A 100 13.43 -5.42 4.95
N ARG A 101 12.61 -6.19 4.22
CA ARG A 101 12.47 -7.63 4.46
C ARG A 101 13.78 -8.38 4.17
N GLU A 102 14.49 -8.03 3.11
CA GLU A 102 15.79 -8.63 2.80
C GLU A 102 16.83 -8.31 3.89
N ALA A 103 16.84 -7.08 4.41
CA ALA A 103 17.69 -6.70 5.53
C ALA A 103 17.34 -7.49 6.80
N GLU A 104 16.06 -7.61 7.15
CA GLU A 104 15.58 -8.41 8.28
C GLU A 104 16.02 -9.88 8.16
N ILE A 105 15.86 -10.50 6.99
CA ILE A 105 16.29 -11.89 6.74
C ILE A 105 17.81 -12.06 6.92
N LEU A 106 18.60 -11.12 6.40
CA LEU A 106 20.06 -11.16 6.53
C LEU A 106 20.49 -10.97 7.98
N PHE A 107 19.81 -10.07 8.70
CA PHE A 107 20.02 -9.82 10.11
C PHE A 107 19.76 -11.09 10.94
N ASP A 108 18.61 -11.74 10.74
CA ASP A 108 18.22 -12.97 11.43
C ASP A 108 19.19 -14.14 11.16
N LYS A 109 19.90 -14.10 10.03
CA LYS A 109 20.96 -15.05 9.68
C LYS A 109 22.34 -14.69 10.23
N GLY A 110 22.47 -13.59 10.98
CA GLY A 110 23.74 -13.09 11.50
C GLY A 110 24.64 -12.41 10.45
N LEU A 111 24.13 -12.17 9.23
CA LEU A 111 24.86 -11.54 8.13
C LEU A 111 24.76 -10.02 8.20
N PHE A 112 25.25 -9.45 9.31
CA PHE A 112 24.92 -8.07 9.68
C PHE A 112 25.44 -7.01 8.70
N GLU A 113 26.67 -7.10 8.22
CA GLU A 113 27.19 -6.12 7.25
C GLU A 113 26.38 -6.13 5.94
N GLN A 114 25.85 -7.29 5.56
CA GLN A 114 24.99 -7.42 4.38
C GLN A 114 23.61 -6.81 4.68
N SER A 115 23.05 -7.11 5.84
CA SER A 115 21.82 -6.47 6.34
C SER A 115 21.93 -4.95 6.29
N ASP A 116 23.00 -4.37 6.84
CA ASP A 116 23.18 -2.92 6.89
C ASP A 116 23.26 -2.31 5.49
N LYS A 117 24.02 -2.92 4.56
CA LYS A 117 24.09 -2.48 3.16
C LYS A 117 22.72 -2.49 2.46
N ILE A 118 21.91 -3.51 2.72
CA ILE A 118 20.57 -3.64 2.15
C ILE A 118 19.59 -2.65 2.80
N PHE A 119 19.65 -2.50 4.12
CA PHE A 119 18.85 -1.53 4.88
C PHE A 119 19.04 -0.10 4.37
N GLN A 120 20.28 0.31 4.10
CA GLN A 120 20.59 1.64 3.57
C GLN A 120 19.95 1.90 2.19
N LYS A 121 19.67 0.87 1.39
CA LYS A 121 18.91 1.04 0.14
C LYS A 121 17.45 1.38 0.42
N ALA A 122 16.84 0.76 1.44
CA ALA A 122 15.48 1.08 1.86
C ALA A 122 15.39 2.55 2.31
N VAL A 123 16.30 2.99 3.18
CA VAL A 123 16.36 4.37 3.68
C VAL A 123 16.41 5.38 2.52
N LYS A 124 17.34 5.20 1.57
CA LYS A 124 17.48 6.10 0.41
C LYS A 124 16.21 6.22 -0.44
N ILE A 125 15.44 5.13 -0.56
CA ILE A 125 14.17 5.15 -1.30
C ILE A 125 13.14 5.99 -0.54
N ALA A 126 12.99 5.76 0.76
CA ALA A 126 12.07 6.52 1.59
C ALA A 126 12.44 8.01 1.67
N GLU A 127 13.74 8.35 1.70
CA GLU A 127 14.22 9.73 1.65
C GLU A 127 13.87 10.41 0.33
N ARG A 128 14.16 9.75 -0.79
CA ARG A 128 13.85 10.27 -2.14
C ARG A 128 12.35 10.52 -2.34
N GLU A 129 11.52 9.65 -1.77
CA GLU A 129 10.06 9.73 -1.88
C GLU A 129 9.42 10.61 -0.80
N GLU A 130 10.23 11.21 0.09
CA GLU A 130 9.78 11.93 1.29
C GLU A 130 8.73 11.17 2.10
N ASN A 131 8.87 9.85 2.18
CA ASN A 131 7.92 8.99 2.89
C ASN A 131 8.25 8.94 4.39
N PHE A 132 7.72 9.91 5.13
CA PHE A 132 7.98 10.06 6.58
C PHE A 132 7.66 8.80 7.39
N LEU A 133 6.60 8.06 7.06
CA LEU A 133 6.23 6.85 7.79
C LEU A 133 7.22 5.70 7.55
N GLN A 134 7.73 5.56 6.33
CA GLN A 134 8.78 4.59 6.02
C GLN A 134 10.10 4.97 6.70
N LEU A 135 10.44 6.26 6.74
CA LEU A 135 11.62 6.75 7.46
C LEU A 135 11.53 6.47 8.96
N LEU A 136 10.39 6.74 9.59
CA LEU A 136 10.15 6.39 11.00
C LEU A 136 10.26 4.88 11.23
N LYS A 137 9.70 4.05 10.33
CA LYS A 137 9.87 2.59 10.39
C LYS A 137 11.34 2.18 10.31
N ALA A 138 12.13 2.83 9.46
CA ALA A 138 13.57 2.59 9.36
C ALA A 138 14.31 2.99 10.65
N SER A 139 14.01 4.14 11.23
CA SER A 139 14.58 4.58 12.52
C SER A 139 14.26 3.62 13.66
N ARG A 140 13.05 3.06 13.69
CA ARG A 140 12.66 2.04 14.68
C ARG A 140 13.42 0.72 14.49
N TRP A 141 13.70 0.33 13.25
CA TRP A 141 14.52 -0.84 12.95
C TRP A 141 15.97 -0.66 13.39
N GLU A 142 16.56 0.51 13.11
CA GLU A 142 17.91 0.87 13.57
C GLU A 142 18.02 0.76 15.09
N HIS A 143 17.08 1.35 15.83
CA HIS A 143 17.02 1.23 17.29
C HIS A 143 16.91 -0.23 17.76
N ARG A 144 16.08 -1.04 17.10
CA ARG A 144 15.93 -2.47 17.40
C ARG A 144 17.24 -3.24 17.20
N ILE A 145 17.97 -2.96 16.11
CA ILE A 145 19.26 -3.58 15.83
C ILE A 145 20.28 -3.24 16.91
N LEU A 146 20.38 -1.97 17.30
CA LEU A 146 21.32 -1.52 18.33
C LEU A 146 21.12 -2.29 19.64
N HIS A 147 19.87 -2.44 20.09
CA HIS A 147 19.53 -3.24 21.25
C HIS A 147 19.89 -4.71 21.10
N SER A 148 19.55 -5.34 19.97
CA SER A 148 19.82 -6.76 19.75
C SER A 148 21.31 -7.12 19.73
N ARG A 149 22.17 -6.13 19.46
CA ARG A 149 23.63 -6.27 19.43
C ARG A 149 24.32 -5.80 20.71
N ASN A 150 23.56 -5.28 21.68
CA ASN A 150 24.09 -4.59 22.86
C ASN A 150 25.10 -3.47 22.48
N ASP A 151 24.82 -2.74 21.39
CA ASP A 151 25.70 -1.67 20.90
C ASP A 151 25.48 -0.37 21.70
N ILE A 152 26.20 -0.25 22.82
CA ILE A 152 26.08 0.89 23.74
C ILE A 152 26.44 2.20 23.06
N ALA A 153 27.54 2.23 22.29
CA ALA A 153 27.99 3.44 21.61
C ALA A 153 26.98 3.89 20.54
N GLY A 154 26.41 2.93 19.80
CA GLY A 154 25.34 3.20 18.85
C GLY A 154 24.07 3.70 19.54
N LEU A 155 23.68 3.15 20.69
CA LEU A 155 22.53 3.63 21.48
C LEU A 155 22.75 5.07 21.98
N GLU A 156 23.92 5.41 22.50
CA GLU A 156 24.24 6.78 22.93
C GLU A 156 24.17 7.76 21.75
N SER A 157 24.72 7.38 20.60
CA SER A 157 24.63 8.17 19.36
C SER A 157 23.18 8.33 18.88
N TYR A 158 22.38 7.28 18.99
CA TYR A 158 20.96 7.30 18.65
C TYR A 158 20.18 8.25 19.56
N ILE A 159 20.39 8.22 20.87
CA ILE A 159 19.75 9.15 21.81
C ILE A 159 20.13 10.60 21.48
N LYS A 160 21.42 10.84 21.19
CA LYS A 160 21.93 12.19 20.91
C LYS A 160 21.46 12.75 19.56
N SER A 161 21.33 11.90 18.54
CA SER A 161 21.14 12.35 17.16
C SER A 161 20.05 11.63 16.37
N GLY A 162 19.81 10.34 16.60
CA GLY A 162 18.74 9.57 15.96
C GLY A 162 17.36 10.00 16.44
N LEU A 163 17.14 10.07 17.75
CA LEU A 163 15.85 10.44 18.33
C LEU A 163 15.42 11.88 17.97
N PRO A 164 16.29 12.91 18.02
CA PRO A 164 15.94 14.22 17.48
C PRO A 164 15.54 14.22 16.00
N ARG A 165 16.16 13.38 15.16
CA ARG A 165 15.77 13.24 13.76
C ARG A 165 14.37 12.62 13.62
N GLU A 166 14.02 11.65 14.45
CA GLU A 166 12.66 11.10 14.46
C GLU A 166 11.60 12.14 14.85
N PHE A 167 11.89 12.98 15.85
CA PHE A 167 10.98 14.08 16.18
C PHE A 167 10.84 15.08 15.03
N ASP A 168 11.93 15.44 14.34
CA ASP A 168 11.85 16.28 13.14
C ASP A 168 11.01 15.62 12.03
N LEU A 169 11.18 14.32 11.78
CA LEU A 169 10.36 13.58 10.83
C LEU A 169 8.87 13.60 11.20
N MET A 170 8.54 13.46 12.48
CA MET A 170 7.16 13.55 12.97
C MET A 170 6.58 14.96 12.76
N ASP A 171 7.35 16.00 13.05
CA ASP A 171 6.93 17.39 12.84
C ASP A 171 6.73 17.72 11.35
N ARG A 172 7.62 17.21 10.48
CA ARG A 172 7.48 17.33 9.03
C ARG A 172 6.26 16.55 8.50
N TYR A 173 5.99 15.37 9.05
CA TYR A 173 4.79 14.61 8.70
C TYR A 173 3.51 15.32 9.13
N ARG A 174 3.49 15.87 10.35
CA ARG A 174 2.38 16.70 10.83
C ARG A 174 2.15 17.90 9.91
N ASN A 175 3.22 18.61 9.57
CA ASN A 175 3.16 19.74 8.64
C ASN A 175 2.55 19.33 7.30
N PHE A 176 3.01 18.21 6.72
CA PHE A 176 2.44 17.64 5.51
C PHE A 176 0.92 17.40 5.63
N LEU A 177 0.45 16.79 6.72
CA LEU A 177 -0.97 16.54 6.96
C LEU A 177 -1.78 17.84 7.10
N GLU A 178 -1.23 18.86 7.75
CA GLU A 178 -1.88 20.16 7.90
C GLU A 178 -2.08 20.85 6.54
N PHE A 179 -1.09 20.78 5.63
CA PHE A 179 -1.22 21.31 4.27
C PHE A 179 -2.14 20.46 3.38
N GLN A 180 -2.13 19.14 3.53
CA GLN A 180 -3.09 18.27 2.84
C GLN A 180 -4.53 18.61 3.25
N ALA A 181 -4.77 18.79 4.56
CA ALA A 181 -6.08 19.18 5.07
C ALA A 181 -6.53 20.54 4.54
N LEU A 182 -5.63 21.53 4.48
CA LEU A 182 -5.92 22.83 3.84
C LEU A 182 -6.38 22.64 2.40
N ASN A 183 -5.64 21.87 1.61
CA ASN A 183 -6.00 21.58 0.22
C ASN A 183 -7.41 20.99 0.13
N ASP A 184 -7.68 19.93 0.89
CA ASP A 184 -8.98 19.25 0.85
C ASP A 184 -10.12 20.18 1.31
N GLN A 185 -9.87 21.06 2.30
CA GLN A 185 -10.84 22.06 2.74
C GLN A 185 -11.22 23.07 1.66
N ILE A 186 -10.32 23.37 0.72
CA ILE A 186 -10.62 24.20 -0.47
C ILE A 186 -11.43 23.41 -1.51
N PHE A 187 -11.12 22.13 -1.74
CA PHE A 187 -11.75 21.33 -2.78
C PHE A 187 -13.13 20.77 -2.40
N ILE A 188 -13.37 20.43 -1.13
CA ILE A 188 -14.62 19.80 -0.68
C ILE A 188 -15.87 20.64 -1.05
N PRO A 189 -15.91 21.96 -0.79
CA PRO A 189 -17.06 22.78 -1.19
C PRO A 189 -17.29 22.77 -2.70
N TYR A 190 -16.22 22.85 -3.48
CA TYR A 190 -16.28 22.79 -4.94
C TYR A 190 -16.85 21.47 -5.45
N TRP A 191 -16.41 20.33 -4.90
CA TRP A 191 -16.95 19.02 -5.28
C TRP A 191 -18.41 18.82 -4.88
N LYS A 192 -18.86 19.46 -3.80
CA LYS A 192 -20.24 19.33 -3.32
C LYS A 192 -21.22 20.24 -4.06
N HIS A 193 -20.80 21.47 -4.39
CA HIS A 193 -21.72 22.52 -4.81
C HIS A 193 -21.31 23.24 -6.11
N GLY A 194 -20.15 22.89 -6.69
CA GLY A 194 -19.57 23.57 -7.84
C GLY A 194 -18.84 24.86 -7.44
N ALA A 195 -18.63 25.76 -8.40
CA ALA A 195 -17.94 27.04 -8.18
C ALA A 195 -18.57 27.86 -7.03
N VAL A 196 -17.73 28.54 -6.25
CA VAL A 196 -18.15 29.30 -5.07
C VAL A 196 -18.80 30.60 -5.53
N ARG A 197 -20.08 30.80 -5.18
CA ARG A 197 -20.85 31.97 -5.67
C ARG A 197 -21.17 32.98 -4.58
N LYS A 198 -21.19 32.55 -3.32
CA LYS A 198 -21.53 33.43 -2.19
C LYS A 198 -20.27 34.04 -1.60
N GLN A 199 -20.33 35.34 -1.31
CA GLN A 199 -19.25 36.07 -0.68
C GLN A 199 -18.86 35.48 0.69
N SER A 200 -19.84 35.03 1.48
CA SER A 200 -19.61 34.38 2.77
C SER A 200 -18.83 33.06 2.68
N GLU A 201 -19.03 32.31 1.59
CA GLU A 201 -18.28 31.05 1.35
C GLU A 201 -16.84 31.37 0.98
N LYS A 202 -16.62 32.40 0.14
CA LYS A 202 -15.28 32.87 -0.22
C LYS A 202 -14.50 33.38 0.99
N GLU A 203 -15.15 34.13 1.88
CA GLU A 203 -14.55 34.61 3.13
C GLU A 203 -14.17 33.46 4.07
N ALA A 204 -15.02 32.44 4.19
CA ALA A 204 -14.71 31.26 4.99
C ALA A 204 -13.48 30.50 4.46
N LEU A 205 -13.32 30.41 3.13
CA LEU A 205 -12.11 29.81 2.53
C LEU A 205 -10.88 30.70 2.73
N GLN A 206 -11.02 32.03 2.63
CA GLN A 206 -9.94 32.97 2.89
C GLN A 206 -9.41 32.84 4.32
N GLN A 207 -10.31 32.71 5.31
CA GLN A 207 -9.94 32.53 6.72
C GLN A 207 -9.09 31.29 6.99
N LEU A 208 -9.16 30.26 6.14
CA LEU A 208 -8.26 29.11 6.25
C LEU A 208 -6.81 29.57 6.11
N PHE A 209 -6.52 30.49 5.19
CA PHE A 209 -5.17 30.99 4.92
C PHE A 209 -4.65 31.97 5.97
N ASP A 210 -5.49 32.47 6.87
CA ASP A 210 -5.11 33.43 7.93
C ASP A 210 -4.46 32.74 9.15
N ARG A 211 -4.37 31.40 9.13
CA ARG A 211 -3.58 30.65 10.10
C ARG A 211 -2.10 30.91 9.85
N ARG A 212 -1.33 31.20 10.90
CA ARG A 212 0.13 31.47 10.83
C ARG A 212 0.90 30.47 9.96
N LEU A 213 0.53 29.19 10.01
CA LEU A 213 1.14 28.12 9.23
C LEU A 213 1.02 28.33 7.71
N PHE A 214 -0.07 28.93 7.24
CA PHE A 214 -0.41 29.04 5.81
C PHE A 214 -0.14 30.44 5.23
N HIS A 215 0.53 31.32 6.00
CA HIS A 215 0.91 32.66 5.53
C HIS A 215 2.00 32.64 4.46
N SER A 216 2.90 31.66 4.49
CA SER A 216 4.03 31.55 3.57
C SER A 216 4.20 30.13 3.06
N PRO A 217 4.54 29.94 1.76
CA PRO A 217 4.97 28.64 1.25
C PRO A 217 6.20 28.07 1.96
N ASP A 218 7.00 28.90 2.64
CA ASP A 218 8.21 28.45 3.33
C ASP A 218 7.92 27.72 4.64
N ASN A 219 6.69 27.85 5.15
CA ASN A 219 6.23 27.05 6.29
C ASN A 219 5.93 25.60 5.88
N ALA A 220 5.83 25.30 4.58
CA ALA A 220 5.68 23.95 4.06
C ALA A 220 7.06 23.26 4.02
N LYS A 221 7.26 22.27 4.89
CA LYS A 221 8.57 21.65 5.16
C LYS A 221 8.89 20.42 4.30
N SER A 222 8.11 20.19 3.25
CA SER A 222 8.31 19.10 2.30
C SER A 222 7.82 19.48 0.92
N PHE A 223 8.27 18.76 -0.10
CA PHE A 223 7.82 18.93 -1.48
C PHE A 223 6.30 18.83 -1.57
N PHE A 224 5.71 17.78 -0.98
CA PHE A 224 4.27 17.57 -1.05
C PHE A 224 3.47 18.57 -0.21
N ALA A 225 3.97 19.01 0.95
CA ALA A 225 3.34 20.09 1.71
C ALA A 225 3.28 21.37 0.86
N ARG A 226 4.38 21.69 0.15
CA ARG A 226 4.45 22.86 -0.72
C ARG A 226 3.54 22.73 -1.93
N TYR A 227 3.47 21.53 -2.52
CA TYR A 227 2.52 21.21 -3.57
C TYR A 227 1.08 21.47 -3.13
N PHE A 228 0.67 20.95 -1.97
CA PHE A 228 -0.69 21.15 -1.45
C PHE A 228 -0.98 22.62 -1.16
N TYR A 229 -0.02 23.36 -0.61
CA TYR A 229 -0.17 24.80 -0.40
C TYR A 229 -0.43 25.55 -1.72
N LEU A 230 0.41 25.31 -2.74
CA LEU A 230 0.30 25.98 -4.03
C LEU A 230 -0.98 25.59 -4.76
N ASN A 231 -1.37 24.31 -4.69
CA ASN A 231 -2.61 23.82 -5.26
C ASN A 231 -3.83 24.46 -4.58
N ALA A 232 -3.84 24.52 -3.24
CA ALA A 232 -4.90 25.19 -2.47
C ALA A 232 -5.02 26.68 -2.85
N ARG A 233 -3.90 27.39 -2.96
CA ARG A 233 -3.87 28.81 -3.38
C ARG A 233 -4.39 28.99 -4.80
N PHE A 234 -3.92 28.18 -5.74
CA PHE A 234 -4.39 28.20 -7.12
C PHE A 234 -5.89 27.96 -7.22
N SER A 235 -6.38 26.90 -6.55
CA SER A 235 -7.79 26.54 -6.54
C SER A 235 -8.68 27.59 -5.89
N TYR A 236 -8.24 28.22 -4.80
CA TYR A 236 -8.96 29.33 -4.18
C TYR A 236 -9.18 30.51 -5.13
N HIS A 237 -8.25 30.79 -6.04
CA HIS A 237 -8.41 31.84 -7.04
C HIS A 237 -9.21 31.41 -8.28
N LEU A 238 -9.35 30.12 -8.51
CA LEU A 238 -10.10 29.56 -9.65
C LEU A 238 -11.58 29.33 -9.32
N PHE A 239 -11.90 28.97 -8.08
CA PHE A 239 -13.25 28.61 -7.62
C PHE A 239 -14.06 29.82 -7.14
#